data_AF-A0A263DBF2-F1
#
_entry.id   AF-A0A263DBF2-F1
#
_cell.length_a   1.000
_cell.length_b   1.000
_cell.length_c   1.000
_cell.angle_alpha   90.00
_cell.angle_beta   90.00
_cell.angle_gamma   90.00
#
_symmetry.space_group_name_H-M   'P 1'
#
loop_
_entity.id
_entity.type
_entity.pdbx_description
1 polymer ?
#
loop_
_entity_poly.entity_id
_entity_poly.type
_entity_poly.pdbx_seq_one_letter_code
_entity_poly.pdbx_strand_id
1 'polypeptide(L)' 'MEQTWAIKGCYANWRLTVTATPPEEPEEEHAPDCDFQGIADYFSEVVNRYELGRDMDRLGSGQGWRLM' A
#
# COMPACT_ATOMS: atom_id res chain seq x y z
N MET A 1 -8.75 10.77 -13.92
CA MET A 1 -8.69 11.30 -12.54
C MET A 1 -7.43 10.79 -11.87
N GLU A 2 -6.74 11.61 -11.07
CA GLU A 2 -5.50 11.22 -10.36
C GLU A 2 -5.59 11.64 -8.89
N GLN A 3 -5.21 10.74 -7.98
CA GLN A 3 -5.11 11.02 -6.55
C GLN A 3 -3.83 10.40 -5.98
N THR A 4 -3.21 11.08 -5.00
CA THR A 4 -1.94 10.64 -4.41
C THR A 4 -1.99 10.71 -2.88
N TRP A 5 -1.50 9.66 -2.21
CA TRP A 5 -1.34 9.58 -0.76
C TRP A 5 0.13 9.40 -0.38
N ALA A 6 0.51 10.02 0.73
CA ALA A 6 1.76 9.76 1.43
C ALA A 6 1.46 8.97 2.70
N ILE A 7 2.04 7.79 2.81
CA ILE A 7 1.84 6.86 3.93
C ILE A 7 3.15 6.72 4.67
N LYS A 8 3.13 7.02 5.97
CA LYS A 8 4.31 6.91 6.82
C LYS A 8 4.43 5.48 7.31
N GLY A 9 5.48 4.79 6.90
CA GLY A 9 5.88 3.52 7.46
C GLY A 9 6.98 3.69 8.50
N CYS A 10 7.23 2.64 9.27
CA CYS A 10 8.33 2.54 10.23
C CYS A 10 9.70 2.55 9.54
N TYR A 11 9.79 2.02 8.31
CA TYR A 11 11.06 1.86 7.60
C TYR A 11 11.24 2.79 6.40
N ALA A 12 10.15 3.31 5.86
CA ALA A 12 10.17 4.24 4.74
C ALA A 12 8.87 5.06 4.73
N ASN A 13 8.91 6.19 4.03
CA ASN A 13 7.69 6.86 3.60
C ASN A 13 7.29 6.28 2.24
N TRP A 14 6.05 5.79 2.16
CA TRP A 14 5.45 5.20 0.98
C TRP A 14 4.59 6.23 0.26
N ARG A 15 4.51 6.13 -1.07
CA ARG A 15 3.69 7.01 -1.89
C ARG A 15 2.87 6.15 -2.85
N LEU A 16 1.56 6.36 -2.84
CA LEU A 16 0.61 5.72 -3.74
C LEU A 16 -0.02 6.77 -4.63
N THR A 17 0.02 6.55 -5.95
CA THR A 17 -0.70 7.36 -6.92
C THR A 17 -1.64 6.44 -7.67
N VAL A 18 -2.92 6.79 -7.70
CA VAL A 18 -3.96 6.04 -8.43
C VAL A 18 -4.53 6.94 -9.52
N THR A 19 -4.55 6.41 -10.74
CA THR A 19 -5.04 7.13 -11.91
C THR A 19 -6.07 6.28 -12.64
N ALA A 20 -7.26 6.84 -12.89
CA ALA A 20 -8.25 6.25 -13.79
C ALA A 20 -8.30 7.04 -15.10
N THR A 21 -8.15 6.31 -16.21
CA THR A 21 -8.29 6.81 -17.57
C THR A 21 -9.60 6.28 -18.16
N PRO A 22 -10.40 7.13 -18.83
CA PRO A 22 -11.58 6.65 -19.53
C PRO A 22 -11.21 5.67 -20.65
N PRO A 23 -12.11 4.74 -21.02
CA PRO A 23 -11.92 3.89 -22.20
C PRO A 23 -11.91 4.72 -23.50
N GLU A 24 -11.33 4.16 -24.57
CA GLU A 24 -11.18 4.83 -25.87
C GLU A 24 -12.53 5.08 -26.57
N GLU A 25 -13.53 4.22 -26.32
CA GLU A 25 -14.91 4.40 -26.76
C GLU A 25 -15.81 4.49 -25.50
N PRO A 26 -16.51 5.61 -25.27
CA PRO A 26 -17.35 5.74 -24.09
C PRO A 26 -18.64 4.92 -24.26
N GLU A 27 -18.74 3.80 -23.53
CA GLU A 27 -20.04 3.22 -23.21
C GLU A 27 -20.77 4.21 -22.29
N GLU A 28 -21.94 4.66 -22.74
CA GLU A 28 -22.86 5.65 -22.13
C GLU A 28 -22.54 6.16 -20.70
N GLU A 29 -22.26 7.47 -20.60
CA GLU A 29 -22.48 8.44 -19.50
C GLU A 29 -22.40 8.01 -18.02
N HIS A 30 -21.69 6.95 -17.65
CA HIS A 30 -21.37 6.69 -16.24
C HIS A 30 -19.86 6.79 -16.04
N ALA A 31 -19.39 8.03 -15.84
CA ALA A 31 -18.09 8.21 -15.21
C ALA A 31 -18.15 7.49 -13.85
N PRO A 32 -17.30 6.48 -13.59
CA PRO A 32 -17.36 5.75 -12.34
C PRO A 32 -17.15 6.75 -11.19
N ASP A 33 -18.02 6.67 -10.18
CA ASP A 33 -17.84 7.42 -8.94
C ASP A 33 -16.62 6.84 -8.24
N CYS A 34 -15.45 7.40 -8.57
CA CYS A 34 -14.16 6.86 -8.24
C CYS A 34 -13.79 7.23 -6.80
N ASP A 35 -14.37 6.52 -5.83
CA ASP A 35 -13.85 6.54 -4.47
C ASP A 35 -12.56 5.70 -4.39
N PHE A 36 -11.43 6.36 -4.62
CA PHE A 36 -10.10 5.75 -4.47
C PHE A 36 -9.64 5.63 -3.02
N GLN A 37 -10.42 6.12 -2.03
CA GLN A 37 -10.04 6.05 -0.62
C GLN A 37 -9.85 4.60 -0.17
N GLY A 38 -10.74 3.69 -0.59
CA GLY A 38 -10.61 2.26 -0.27
C GLY A 38 -9.30 1.63 -0.78
N ILE A 39 -8.76 2.13 -1.89
CA ILE A 39 -7.47 1.66 -2.44
C ILE A 39 -6.32 2.14 -1.54
N ALA A 40 -6.38 3.39 -1.08
CA ALA A 40 -5.38 3.95 -0.18
C ALA A 40 -5.39 3.26 1.19
N ASP A 41 -6.58 2.92 1.71
CA ASP A 41 -6.74 2.20 2.96
C ASP A 41 -6.15 0.79 2.86
N TYR A 42 -6.50 0.05 1.80
CA TYR A 42 -5.96 -1.28 1.55
C TYR A 42 -4.43 -1.27 1.39
N PHE A 43 -3.90 -0.30 0.65
CA PHE A 43 -2.44 -0.18 0.49
C PHE A 43 -1.75 0.13 1.83
N SER A 44 -2.36 0.93 2.71
CA SER A 44 -1.85 1.17 4.05
C SER A 44 -1.79 -0.12 4.89
N GLU A 45 -2.81 -0.98 4.79
CA GLU A 45 -2.78 -2.30 5.45
C GLU A 45 -1.67 -3.22 4.93
N VAL A 46 -1.42 -3.18 3.62
CA VAL A 46 -0.34 -3.96 2.99
C VAL A 46 1.02 -3.49 3.49
N VAL A 47 1.24 -2.17 3.56
CA VAL A 47 2.47 -1.58 4.13
C VAL A 47 2.67 -2.06 5.56
N ASN A 48 1.63 -1.97 6.40
CA ASN A 48 1.71 -2.43 7.80
C ASN A 48 2.07 -3.91 7.89
N ARG A 49 1.43 -4.77 7.09
CA ARG A 49 1.72 -6.22 7.07
C ARG A 49 3.15 -6.53 6.61
N TYR A 50 3.62 -5.84 5.57
CA TYR A 50 4.98 -6.01 5.08
C TYR A 50 6.02 -5.62 6.14
N GLU A 51 5.82 -4.47 6.81
CA GLU A 51 6.74 -4.00 7.83
C GLU A 51 6.74 -4.90 9.07
N LEU A 52 5.57 -5.41 9.50
CA LEU A 52 5.47 -6.42 10.56
C LEU A 52 6.19 -7.73 10.20
N GLY A 53 6.02 -8.22 8.97
CA GLY A 53 6.71 -9.42 8.49
C GLY A 53 8.23 -9.25 8.52
N ARG A 54 8.72 -8.09 8.08
CA ARG A 54 10.14 -7.74 8.13
C ARG A 54 10.70 -7.71 9.56
N ASP A 55 9.90 -7.27 10.53
CA ASP A 55 10.29 -7.29 11.94
C ASP A 55 10.40 -8.72 12.48
N MET A 56 9.42 -9.56 12.15
CA MET A 56 9.45 -10.97 12.51
C MET A 56 10.65 -11.69 11.90
N ASP A 57 10.97 -11.46 10.63
CA ASP A 57 12.13 -12.05 9.97
C ASP A 57 13.44 -11.62 10.63
N ARG A 58 13.54 -10.36 11.05
CA ARG A 58 14.70 -9.84 11.80
C ARG A 58 14.84 -10.50 13.17
N LEU A 59 13.74 -10.71 13.87
CA LEU A 59 13.73 -11.38 15.18
C LEU A 59 14.07 -12.88 15.05
N GLY A 60 13.51 -13.56 14.05
CA GLY A 60 13.79 -14.98 13.78
C GLY A 60 15.21 -15.24 13.28
N SER A 61 15.82 -14.28 12.59
CA SER A 61 17.20 -14.35 12.11
C SER A 61 18.24 -13.94 13.16
N GLY A 62 17.81 -13.46 14.35
CA GLY A 62 18.66 -12.77 15.33
C GLY A 62 18.95 -13.52 16.64
N GLN A 63 18.37 -14.70 16.90
CA GLN A 63 18.60 -15.40 18.19
C GLN A 63 18.76 -16.92 18.03
N GLY A 64 19.97 -17.37 17.71
CA GLY A 64 20.36 -18.78 17.86
C GLY A 64 21.69 -19.02 18.57
N TRP A 65 22.52 -18.00 18.82
CA TRP A 65 23.91 -18.22 19.25
C TRP A 65 24.39 -17.21 20.27
N ARG A 66 23.71 -17.15 21.42
CA ARG A 66 24.30 -16.62 22.65
C ARG A 66 23.53 -17.17 23.84
N LEU A 67 23.91 -18.37 24.28
CA LEU A 67 23.79 -18.92 25.64
C LEU A 67 24.01 -20.45 25.56
N MET A 68 25.26 -20.85 25.37
CA MET A 68 25.88 -22.03 25.97
C MET A 68 27.39 -21.83 25.95
#